data_AF-A0A060XMB7-F1
#
_entry.id   AF-A0A060XMB7-F1
#
_cell.length_a   1.000
_cell.length_b   1.000
_cell.length_c   1.000
_cell.angle_alpha   90.00
_cell.angle_beta   90.00
_cell.angle_gamma   90.00
#
_symmetry.space_group_name_H-M   'P 1'
#
loop_
_entity.id
_entity.type
_entity.pdbx_description
1 polymer ?
#
loop_
_entity_poly.entity_id
_entity_poly.type
_entity_poly.pdbx_seq_one_letter_code
_entity_poly.pdbx_strand_id
1 'polypeptide(L)'
;MAHQTITWMSTFLCLAQVFSMPMPCKLQRHLVGTTYLLLRDMGGHFPLECLQENVFMAFPATAFASSGEPQLSSSGAKSIYETLKNIDTLFGTDELPTMWDQQKLEYFQNIIYRQIEESECMMGRMDTRDYLIRAKMLNTYFRNIAAVLKEKNFTYCAWEVVRKEILYTLEFILIHHSDSLLWSNRTLI
;
A
#
# COMPACT_ATOMS: atom_id res chain seq x y z
N MET A 1 -51.35 -12.09 29.33
CA MET A 1 -50.06 -12.80 29.21
C MET A 1 -49.52 -12.90 27.78
N ALA A 2 -50.25 -12.48 26.73
CA ALA A 2 -49.73 -12.46 25.35
C ALA A 2 -48.97 -11.16 24.99
N HIS A 3 -49.24 -10.05 25.67
CA HIS A 3 -48.57 -8.77 25.38
C HIS A 3 -47.13 -8.69 25.91
N GLN A 4 -46.85 -9.33 27.04
CA GLN A 4 -45.51 -9.32 27.66
C GLN A 4 -44.48 -10.14 26.85
N THR A 5 -44.92 -11.22 26.21
CA THR A 5 -44.08 -12.05 25.34
C THR A 5 -43.75 -11.35 24.02
N ILE A 6 -44.68 -10.58 23.46
CA ILE A 6 -44.45 -9.79 22.23
C ILE A 6 -43.44 -8.66 22.46
N THR A 7 -43.53 -7.96 23.60
CA THR A 7 -42.56 -6.92 23.97
C THR A 7 -41.15 -7.47 24.19
N TRP A 8 -41.03 -8.70 24.73
CA TRP A 8 -39.71 -9.32 24.93
C TRP A 8 -39.08 -9.73 23.59
N MET A 9 -39.87 -10.30 22.68
CA MET A 9 -39.41 -10.66 21.34
C MET A 9 -38.97 -9.44 20.51
N SER A 10 -39.62 -8.29 20.68
CA SER A 10 -39.25 -7.04 19.99
C SER A 10 -37.99 -6.39 20.58
N THR A 11 -37.78 -6.48 21.90
CA THR A 11 -36.52 -6.02 22.52
C THR A 11 -35.32 -6.91 22.18
N PHE A 12 -35.51 -8.23 22.00
CA PHE A 12 -34.45 -9.14 21.55
C PHE A 12 -34.11 -8.97 20.06
N LEU A 13 -35.08 -8.63 19.21
CA LEU A 13 -34.83 -8.32 17.79
C LEU A 13 -34.03 -7.01 17.58
N CYS A 14 -34.16 -6.03 18.48
CA CYS A 14 -33.40 -4.78 18.39
C CYS A 14 -31.93 -4.90 18.83
N LEU A 15 -31.56 -5.94 19.58
CA LEU A 15 -30.18 -6.14 20.04
C LEU A 15 -29.30 -6.90 19.03
N ALA A 16 -29.89 -7.51 18.00
CA ALA A 16 -29.15 -8.29 17.00
C ALA A 16 -28.75 -7.49 15.75
N GLN A 17 -29.21 -6.24 15.59
CA GLN A 17 -28.77 -5.38 14.50
C GLN A 17 -27.52 -4.59 14.91
N VAL A 18 -26.43 -5.32 15.12
CA VAL A 18 -25.10 -4.74 14.91
C VAL A 18 -25.01 -4.50 13.40
N PHE A 19 -25.50 -3.35 12.94
CA PHE A 19 -25.17 -2.87 11.61
C PHE A 19 -23.65 -2.69 11.62
N SER A 20 -22.90 -3.68 11.12
CA SER A 20 -21.51 -3.49 10.76
C SER A 20 -21.52 -2.31 9.78
N MET A 21 -21.09 -1.14 10.23
CA MET A 21 -20.88 -0.02 9.32
C MET A 21 -20.03 -0.56 8.17
N PRO A 22 -20.44 -0.41 6.91
CA PRO A 22 -19.63 -0.87 5.80
C PRO A 22 -18.26 -0.21 5.96
N MET A 23 -17.22 -1.01 6.14
CA MET A 23 -15.87 -0.48 6.15
C MET A 23 -15.69 0.25 4.82
N PRO A 24 -15.34 1.55 4.84
CA PRO A 24 -15.22 2.30 3.60
C PRO A 24 -14.11 1.66 2.77
N CYS A 25 -14.48 1.20 1.59
CA CYS A 25 -13.59 0.56 0.62
C CYS A 25 -12.62 1.59 0.02
N LYS A 26 -11.49 1.83 0.70
CA LYS A 26 -10.52 2.84 0.28
C LYS A 26 -9.17 2.64 0.94
N LEU A 27 -8.15 3.22 0.32
CA LEU A 27 -6.81 3.30 0.89
C LEU A 27 -6.77 4.30 2.06
N GLN A 28 -5.93 4.02 3.05
CA GLN A 28 -5.77 4.87 4.22
C GLN A 28 -4.41 5.56 4.18
N ARG A 29 -4.42 6.89 4.03
CA ARG A 29 -3.19 7.69 3.87
C ARG A 29 -2.22 7.51 5.02
N HIS A 30 -2.76 7.44 6.23
CA HIS A 30 -1.95 7.28 7.43
C HIS A 30 -1.21 5.94 7.45
N LEU A 31 -1.78 4.88 6.89
CA LEU A 31 -1.09 3.60 6.78
C LEU A 31 0.05 3.65 5.75
N VAL A 32 -0.18 4.27 4.59
CA VAL A 32 0.91 4.52 3.63
C VAL A 32 2.02 5.38 4.26
N GLY A 33 1.64 6.38 5.07
CA GLY A 33 2.59 7.18 5.86
C GLY A 33 3.38 6.34 6.86
N THR A 34 2.71 5.48 7.63
CA THR A 34 3.36 4.55 8.56
C THR A 34 4.28 3.58 7.84
N THR A 35 3.88 3.02 6.70
CA THR A 35 4.71 2.17 5.84
C THR A 35 5.98 2.89 5.41
N TYR A 36 5.87 4.15 4.97
CA TYR A 36 7.04 4.97 4.62
C TYR A 36 7.99 5.17 5.81
N LEU A 37 7.46 5.53 6.98
CA LEU A 37 8.28 5.74 8.18
C LEU A 37 8.98 4.46 8.64
N LEU A 38 8.28 3.33 8.67
CA LEU A 38 8.86 2.03 9.02
C LEU A 38 9.99 1.64 8.06
N LEU A 39 9.80 1.83 6.75
CA LEU A 39 10.81 1.57 5.73
C LEU A 39 12.04 2.48 5.85
N ARG A 40 11.83 3.74 6.21
CA ARG A 40 12.91 4.68 6.45
C ARG A 40 13.71 4.26 7.68
N ASP A 41 13.01 3.93 8.75
CA ASP A 41 13.58 3.72 10.08
C ASP A 41 14.11 2.29 10.30
N MET A 42 13.76 1.33 9.45
CA MET A 42 14.28 -0.05 9.54
C MET A 42 15.73 -0.17 9.09
N GLY A 43 16.13 0.57 8.05
CA GLY A 43 17.51 0.64 7.58
C GLY A 43 18.25 1.91 7.98
N GLY A 44 17.53 2.92 8.50
CA GLY A 44 18.12 4.20 8.88
C GLY A 44 18.68 4.97 7.68
N HIS A 45 19.81 5.65 7.91
CA HIS A 45 20.52 6.37 6.85
C HIS A 45 21.07 5.40 5.80
N PHE A 46 21.07 5.82 4.54
CA PHE A 46 21.65 5.01 3.46
C PHE A 46 23.16 4.82 3.69
N PRO A 47 23.68 3.58 3.72
CA PRO A 47 25.10 3.33 3.99
C PRO A 47 26.00 3.85 2.86
N LEU A 48 27.11 4.49 3.22
CA LEU A 48 28.04 5.11 2.26
C LEU A 48 28.73 4.05 1.39
N GLU A 49 29.00 2.88 1.96
CA GLU A 49 29.56 1.72 1.27
C GLU A 49 28.67 1.22 0.12
N CYS A 50 27.35 1.45 0.20
CA CYS A 50 26.40 1.01 -0.81
C CYS A 50 26.23 2.00 -1.97
N LEU A 51 26.88 3.18 -1.92
CA LEU A 51 26.74 4.21 -2.95
C LEU A 51 27.22 3.73 -4.33
N GLN A 52 28.23 2.88 -4.38
CA GLN A 52 28.79 2.36 -5.63
C GLN A 52 27.85 1.34 -6.32
N GLU A 53 26.91 0.76 -5.58
CA GLU A 53 25.93 -0.20 -6.11
C GLU A 53 24.62 0.46 -6.56
N ASN A 54 24.49 1.78 -6.43
CA ASN A 54 23.27 2.49 -6.79
C ASN A 54 22.97 2.36 -8.29
N VAL A 55 21.80 1.81 -8.62
CA VAL A 55 21.34 1.62 -9.99
C VAL A 55 20.23 2.63 -10.30
N PHE A 56 20.31 3.28 -11.46
CA PHE A 56 19.21 4.13 -11.92
C PHE A 56 18.03 3.25 -12.39
N MET A 57 16.87 3.44 -11.76
CA MET A 57 15.62 2.79 -12.15
C MET A 57 14.62 3.85 -12.61
N ALA A 58 14.12 3.69 -13.83
CA ALA A 58 13.17 4.63 -14.41
C ALA A 58 11.82 4.54 -13.67
N PHE A 59 11.54 5.55 -12.84
CA PHE A 59 10.31 5.61 -12.05
C PHE A 59 9.06 5.83 -12.93
N PRO A 60 7.99 5.03 -12.78
CA PRO A 60 6.79 5.10 -13.62
C PRO A 60 5.81 6.18 -13.12
N ALA A 61 6.23 7.45 -13.04
CA ALA A 61 5.41 8.55 -12.50
C ALA A 61 4.02 8.68 -13.15
N THR A 62 3.94 8.41 -14.46
CA THR A 62 2.66 8.47 -15.20
C THR A 62 1.65 7.42 -14.75
N ALA A 63 2.08 6.32 -14.12
CA ALA A 63 1.17 5.33 -13.53
C ALA A 63 0.35 5.93 -12.38
N PHE A 64 0.85 6.97 -11.72
CA PHE A 64 0.17 7.68 -10.63
C PHE A 64 -0.54 8.97 -11.09
N ALA A 65 -0.34 9.39 -12.33
CA ALA A 65 -0.88 10.67 -12.81
C ALA A 65 -2.41 10.70 -12.81
N SER A 66 -2.97 11.77 -12.25
CA SER A 66 -4.39 12.09 -12.36
C SER A 66 -4.68 12.63 -13.76
N SER A 67 -5.37 11.87 -14.59
CA SER A 67 -6.08 12.45 -15.73
C SER A 67 -7.24 13.25 -15.15
N GLY A 68 -7.44 14.51 -15.53
CA GLY A 68 -8.41 15.43 -14.92
C GLY A 68 -9.90 15.02 -14.94
N GLU A 69 -10.26 13.77 -15.25
CA GLU A 69 -11.63 13.26 -15.24
C GLU A 69 -12.01 12.51 -13.93
N PRO A 70 -13.20 12.75 -13.35
CA PRO A 70 -13.63 12.14 -12.09
C PRO A 70 -13.67 10.61 -12.07
N GLN A 71 -13.95 9.95 -13.19
CA GLN A 71 -13.96 8.48 -13.27
C GLN A 71 -12.55 7.88 -13.18
N LEU A 72 -11.52 8.65 -13.57
CA LEU A 72 -10.12 8.23 -13.50
C LEU A 72 -9.48 8.38 -12.12
N SER A 73 -10.16 9.07 -11.18
CA SER A 73 -9.80 9.06 -9.77
C SER A 73 -9.67 7.62 -9.23
N SER A 74 -10.51 6.69 -9.70
CA SER A 74 -10.45 5.27 -9.33
C SER A 74 -9.14 4.58 -9.76
N SER A 75 -8.55 4.96 -10.90
CA SER A 75 -7.37 4.30 -11.45
C SER A 75 -6.08 4.74 -10.74
N GLY A 76 -6.05 5.97 -10.20
CA GLY A 76 -4.98 6.42 -9.30
C GLY A 76 -4.96 5.63 -7.99
N ALA A 77 -6.11 5.47 -7.32
CA ALA A 77 -6.21 4.62 -6.12
C ALA A 77 -5.84 3.16 -6.41
N LYS A 78 -6.34 2.60 -7.52
CA LYS A 78 -5.96 1.24 -7.93
C LYS A 78 -4.45 1.12 -8.22
N SER A 79 -3.79 2.18 -8.69
CA SER A 79 -2.34 2.17 -8.90
C SER A 79 -1.55 2.14 -7.59
N ILE A 80 -2.02 2.84 -6.55
CA ILE A 80 -1.45 2.75 -5.21
C ILE A 80 -1.67 1.34 -4.63
N TYR A 81 -2.85 0.77 -4.79
CA TYR A 81 -3.14 -0.61 -4.38
C TYR A 81 -2.21 -1.63 -5.06
N GLU A 82 -2.05 -1.56 -6.38
CA GLU A 82 -1.12 -2.42 -7.11
C GLU A 82 0.34 -2.20 -6.70
N THR A 83 0.71 -0.97 -6.36
CA THR A 83 2.04 -0.66 -5.80
C THR A 83 2.25 -1.39 -4.47
N LEU A 84 1.29 -1.33 -3.56
CA LEU A 84 1.37 -2.03 -2.27
C LEU A 84 1.47 -3.54 -2.45
N LYS A 85 0.70 -4.14 -3.37
CA LYS A 85 0.81 -5.57 -3.70
C LYS A 85 2.16 -5.96 -4.27
N ASN A 86 2.74 -5.12 -5.12
CA ASN A 86 4.07 -5.37 -5.66
C ASN A 86 5.15 -5.26 -4.56
N ILE A 87 5.01 -4.32 -3.61
CA ILE A 87 5.90 -4.23 -2.44
C ILE A 87 5.73 -5.48 -1.57
N ASP A 88 4.50 -5.90 -1.27
CA ASP A 88 4.22 -7.11 -0.50
C ASP A 88 4.90 -8.35 -1.13
N THR A 89 4.72 -8.52 -2.44
CA THR A 89 5.37 -9.60 -3.21
C THR A 89 6.90 -9.52 -3.16
N LEU A 90 7.46 -8.31 -3.27
CA LEU A 90 8.91 -8.08 -3.26
C LEU A 90 9.53 -8.44 -1.90
N PHE A 91 8.82 -8.13 -0.81
CA PHE A 91 9.26 -8.38 0.57
C PHE A 91 8.81 -9.75 1.10
N GLY A 92 8.06 -10.55 0.33
CA GLY A 92 7.65 -11.90 0.69
C GLY A 92 8.71 -12.99 0.44
N THR A 93 9.98 -12.61 0.30
CA THR A 93 11.11 -13.53 0.10
C THR A 93 11.80 -13.85 1.43
N ASP A 94 12.46 -15.00 1.52
CA ASP A 94 13.26 -15.40 2.68
C ASP A 94 14.64 -14.72 2.73
N GLU A 95 15.04 -13.99 1.68
CA GLU A 95 16.38 -13.39 1.53
C GLU A 95 16.44 -11.92 1.98
N LEU A 96 15.66 -11.56 3.00
CA LEU A 96 15.64 -10.20 3.56
C LEU A 96 16.91 -9.89 4.37
N PRO A 97 17.36 -8.62 4.40
CA PRO A 97 18.60 -8.26 5.07
C PRO A 97 18.43 -8.31 6.60
N THR A 98 19.31 -9.07 7.26
CA THR A 98 19.31 -9.21 8.73
C THR A 98 19.81 -7.98 9.47
N MET A 99 20.50 -7.06 8.78
CA MET A 99 21.02 -5.81 9.35
C MET A 99 19.93 -4.76 9.61
N TRP A 100 18.74 -4.89 8.99
CA TRP A 100 17.62 -4.03 9.32
C TRP A 100 17.03 -4.34 10.69
N ASP A 101 16.37 -3.34 11.26
CA ASP A 101 15.51 -3.54 12.44
C ASP A 101 14.36 -4.49 12.09
N GLN A 102 14.48 -5.73 12.55
CA GLN A 102 13.56 -6.81 12.22
C GLN A 102 12.14 -6.56 12.75
N GLN A 103 11.99 -5.87 13.88
CA GLN A 103 10.67 -5.53 14.41
C GLN A 103 9.96 -4.51 13.52
N LYS A 104 10.69 -3.49 13.03
CA LYS A 104 10.12 -2.53 12.07
C LYS A 104 9.81 -3.17 10.73
N LEU A 105 10.64 -4.11 10.27
CA LEU A 105 10.39 -4.88 9.05
C LEU A 105 9.11 -5.71 9.15
N GLU A 106 8.92 -6.43 10.26
CA GLU A 106 7.70 -7.20 10.53
C GLU A 106 6.47 -6.29 10.56
N TYR A 107 6.54 -5.15 11.27
CA TYR A 107 5.43 -4.19 11.28
C TYR A 107 5.16 -3.59 9.90
N PHE A 108 6.20 -3.34 9.11
CA PHE A 108 6.06 -2.85 7.75
C PHE A 108 5.26 -3.83 6.88
N GLN A 109 5.65 -5.12 6.89
CA GLN A 109 4.93 -6.17 6.16
C GLN A 109 3.47 -6.30 6.64
N ASN A 110 3.25 -6.29 7.96
CA ASN A 110 1.91 -6.38 8.55
C ASN A 110 1.00 -5.20 8.16
N ILE A 111 1.52 -3.96 8.14
CA ILE A 111 0.74 -2.78 7.76
C ILE A 111 0.39 -2.81 6.27
N ILE A 112 1.32 -3.24 5.42
CA ILE A 112 1.07 -3.41 3.98
C ILE A 112 -0.02 -4.47 3.76
N TYR A 113 0.14 -5.65 4.35
CA TYR A 113 -0.84 -6.73 4.26
C TYR A 113 -2.23 -6.25 4.68
N ARG A 114 -2.34 -5.61 5.86
CA ARG A 114 -3.61 -5.06 6.33
C ARG A 114 -4.20 -4.05 5.36
N GLN A 115 -3.39 -3.13 4.85
CA GLN A 115 -3.85 -2.10 3.91
C GLN A 115 -4.37 -2.71 2.60
N ILE A 116 -3.74 -3.79 2.11
CA ILE A 116 -4.21 -4.53 0.94
C ILE A 116 -5.57 -5.18 1.24
N GLU A 117 -5.64 -5.99 2.30
CA GLU A 117 -6.87 -6.71 2.68
C GLU A 117 -8.07 -5.77 2.89
N GLU A 118 -7.86 -4.67 3.64
CA GLU A 118 -8.94 -3.71 3.93
C GLU A 118 -9.40 -2.91 2.69
N SER A 119 -8.65 -2.95 1.59
CA SER A 119 -8.94 -2.20 0.37
C SER A 119 -9.14 -3.07 -0.88
N GLU A 120 -9.15 -4.39 -0.75
CA GLU A 120 -9.30 -5.36 -1.85
C GLU A 120 -10.57 -5.10 -2.69
N CYS A 121 -11.67 -4.71 -2.04
CA CYS A 121 -12.95 -4.38 -2.66
C CYS A 121 -12.84 -3.30 -3.77
N MET A 122 -11.76 -2.52 -3.83
CA MET A 122 -11.51 -1.55 -4.91
C MET A 122 -11.32 -2.23 -6.26
N MET A 123 -10.89 -3.50 -6.26
CA MET A 123 -10.70 -4.33 -7.46
C MET A 123 -12.02 -4.89 -8.03
N GLY A 124 -13.10 -4.93 -7.24
CA GLY A 124 -14.38 -5.51 -7.66
C GLY A 124 -15.17 -4.70 -8.71
N ARG A 125 -14.70 -3.52 -9.11
CA ARG A 125 -15.29 -2.71 -10.19
C ARG A 125 -14.53 -2.99 -11.49
N MET A 126 -15.25 -3.31 -12.57
CA MET A 126 -14.71 -3.59 -13.90
C MET A 126 -13.42 -2.82 -14.18
N ASP A 127 -12.35 -3.56 -14.41
CA ASP A 127 -11.04 -3.00 -14.67
C ASP A 127 -11.06 -2.23 -15.99
N THR A 128 -10.77 -0.93 -15.90
CA THR A 128 -10.70 -0.06 -17.06
C THR A 128 -9.43 -0.36 -17.84
N ARG A 129 -9.44 -0.08 -19.14
CA ARG A 129 -8.23 -0.18 -19.97
C ARG A 129 -7.07 0.67 -19.41
N ASP A 130 -7.39 1.83 -18.83
CA ASP A 130 -6.41 2.71 -18.19
C ASP A 130 -5.74 2.04 -16.98
N TYR A 131 -6.53 1.44 -16.09
CA TYR A 131 -5.99 0.68 -14.96
C TYR A 131 -5.05 -0.44 -15.42
N LEU A 132 -5.43 -1.24 -16.42
CA LEU A 132 -4.59 -2.34 -16.91
C LEU A 132 -3.24 -1.85 -17.45
N ILE A 133 -3.22 -0.69 -18.11
CA ILE A 133 -1.98 -0.07 -18.59
C ILE A 133 -1.11 0.35 -17.41
N ARG A 134 -1.67 1.03 -16.41
CA ARG A 134 -0.94 1.46 -15.20
C ARG A 134 -0.40 0.29 -14.41
N ALA A 135 -1.22 -0.74 -14.18
CA ALA A 135 -0.82 -1.98 -13.52
C ALA A 135 0.34 -2.66 -14.27
N LYS A 136 0.29 -2.72 -15.61
CA LYS A 136 1.40 -3.25 -16.41
C LYS A 136 2.69 -2.44 -16.23
N MET A 137 2.60 -1.11 -16.19
CA MET A 137 3.77 -0.24 -15.96
C MET A 137 4.39 -0.49 -14.58
N LEU A 138 3.56 -0.54 -13.53
CA LEU A 138 4.00 -0.83 -12.16
C LEU A 138 4.63 -2.22 -12.05
N ASN A 139 3.96 -3.25 -12.60
CA ASN A 139 4.48 -4.62 -12.58
C ASN A 139 5.83 -4.74 -13.30
N THR A 140 6.04 -4.00 -14.39
CA THR A 140 7.35 -3.96 -15.06
C THR A 140 8.40 -3.26 -14.20
N TYR A 141 8.06 -2.12 -13.58
CA TYR A 141 8.97 -1.41 -12.67
C TYR A 141 9.42 -2.29 -11.51
N PHE A 142 8.50 -2.94 -10.80
CA PHE A 142 8.84 -3.83 -9.68
C PHE A 142 9.55 -5.11 -10.10
N ARG A 143 9.27 -5.63 -11.30
CA ARG A 143 10.05 -6.74 -11.86
C ARG A 143 11.51 -6.35 -12.10
N ASN A 144 11.76 -5.12 -12.55
CA ASN A 144 13.13 -4.62 -12.72
C ASN A 144 13.84 -4.45 -11.38
N ILE A 145 13.14 -3.94 -10.35
CA ILE A 145 13.67 -3.88 -8.97
C ILE A 145 14.06 -5.29 -8.48
N ALA A 146 13.16 -6.26 -8.63
CA ALA A 146 13.44 -7.65 -8.24
C ALA A 146 14.59 -8.28 -9.04
N ALA A 147 14.76 -7.89 -10.31
CA ALA A 147 15.89 -8.33 -11.12
C ALA A 147 17.22 -7.77 -10.60
N VAL A 148 17.26 -6.51 -10.15
CA VAL A 148 18.45 -5.91 -9.51
C VAL A 148 18.83 -6.67 -8.25
N LEU A 149 17.87 -7.01 -7.38
CA LEU A 149 18.15 -7.83 -6.19
C LEU A 149 18.78 -9.19 -6.56
N LYS A 150 18.20 -9.87 -7.55
CA LYS A 150 18.69 -11.17 -8.01
C LYS A 150 20.08 -11.10 -8.61
N GLU A 151 20.35 -10.11 -9.47
CA GLU A 151 21.67 -9.91 -10.08
C GLU A 151 22.75 -9.66 -9.03
N LYS A 152 22.37 -8.99 -7.93
CA LYS A 152 23.25 -8.68 -6.80
C LYS A 152 23.23 -9.74 -5.69
N ASN A 153 22.60 -10.89 -5.92
CA ASN A 153 22.49 -11.98 -4.94
C ASN A 153 21.98 -11.53 -3.55
N PHE A 154 21.00 -10.62 -3.54
CA PHE A 154 20.33 -10.19 -2.31
C PHE A 154 21.28 -9.65 -1.23
N THR A 155 22.40 -9.04 -1.63
CA THR A 155 23.33 -8.39 -0.70
C THR A 155 22.62 -7.28 0.07
N TYR A 156 23.19 -6.93 1.23
CA TYR A 156 22.71 -5.81 2.03
C TYR A 156 22.62 -4.51 1.21
N CYS A 157 23.64 -4.20 0.40
CA CYS A 157 23.62 -3.01 -0.44
C CYS A 157 22.58 -3.06 -1.56
N ALA A 158 22.30 -4.24 -2.13
CA ALA A 158 21.19 -4.38 -3.08
C ALA A 158 19.85 -4.04 -2.43
N TRP A 159 19.64 -4.51 -1.20
CA TRP A 159 18.44 -4.19 -0.43
C TRP A 159 18.35 -2.72 -0.03
N GLU A 160 19.46 -2.06 0.30
CA GLU A 160 19.47 -0.62 0.56
C GLU A 160 19.10 0.20 -0.69
N VAL A 161 19.57 -0.21 -1.88
CA VAL A 161 19.16 0.40 -3.15
C VAL A 161 17.67 0.21 -3.40
N VAL A 162 17.14 -0.99 -3.17
CA VAL A 162 15.70 -1.25 -3.26
C VAL A 162 14.90 -0.42 -2.25
N ARG A 163 15.33 -0.39 -0.99
CA ARG A 163 14.70 0.39 0.08
C ARG A 163 14.59 1.86 -0.31
N LYS A 164 15.65 2.42 -0.88
CA LYS A 164 15.67 3.80 -1.40
C LYS A 164 14.63 4.01 -2.51
N GLU A 165 14.52 3.11 -3.48
CA GLU A 165 13.50 3.21 -4.54
C GLU A 165 12.06 3.10 -4.01
N ILE A 166 11.83 2.21 -3.04
CA ILE A 166 10.50 2.05 -2.44
C ILE A 166 10.16 3.28 -1.57
N LEU A 167 11.14 3.85 -0.84
CA LEU A 167 10.96 5.11 -0.13
C LEU A 167 10.55 6.24 -1.07
N TYR A 168 11.26 6.40 -2.18
CA TYR A 168 10.92 7.39 -3.20
C TYR A 168 9.51 7.17 -3.77
N THR A 169 9.14 5.91 -4.03
CA THR A 169 7.80 5.54 -4.52
C THR A 169 6.70 5.93 -3.53
N LEU A 170 6.87 5.59 -2.25
CA LEU A 170 5.89 5.91 -1.21
C LEU A 170 5.82 7.41 -0.93
N GLU A 171 6.95 8.11 -0.94
CA GLU A 171 7.01 9.57 -0.81
C GLU A 171 6.28 10.25 -1.97
N PHE A 172 6.51 9.82 -3.21
CA PHE A 172 5.80 10.32 -4.39
C PHE A 172 4.28 10.18 -4.22
N ILE A 173 3.81 9.02 -3.74
CA ILE A 173 2.38 8.79 -3.47
C ILE A 173 1.86 9.77 -2.41
N LEU A 174 2.59 9.95 -1.31
CA LEU A 174 2.18 10.79 -0.18
C LEU A 174 2.12 12.28 -0.53
N ILE A 175 3.00 12.75 -1.42
CA ILE A 175 3.06 14.13 -1.91
C ILE A 175 2.01 14.39 -2.98
N HIS A 176 1.95 13.57 -4.03
CA HIS A 176 1.13 13.87 -5.21
C HIS A 176 -0.34 13.48 -5.08
N HIS A 177 -0.71 12.76 -4.03
CA HIS A 177 -2.10 12.44 -3.73
C HIS A 177 -2.61 13.07 -2.43
N SER A 178 -1.87 13.98 -1.79
CA SER A 178 -2.18 14.52 -0.45
C SER A 178 -3.64 14.98 -0.27
N ASP A 179 -4.20 15.59 -1.32
CA ASP A 179 -5.52 16.26 -1.28
C ASP A 179 -6.60 15.53 -2.10
N SER A 180 -6.27 14.34 -2.63
CA SER A 180 -7.18 13.63 -3.51
C SER A 180 -8.34 12.98 -2.74
N LEU A 181 -9.52 12.93 -3.36
CA LEU A 181 -10.72 12.18 -2.90
C LEU A 181 -10.46 10.67 -2.66
N LEU A 182 -9.23 10.20 -2.88
CA LEU A 182 -8.76 8.83 -2.65
C LEU A 182 -8.55 8.53 -1.16
N TRP A 183 -8.34 9.56 -0.33
CA TRP A 183 -8.08 9.41 1.09
C TRP A 183 -9.30 9.74 1.95
N SER A 184 -9.39 9.10 3.11
CA SER A 184 -10.39 9.49 4.12
C SER A 184 -10.13 10.91 4.62
N ASN A 185 -11.03 11.86 4.35
CA ASN A 185 -11.17 13.03 5.21
C ASN A 185 -11.76 12.57 6.55
N ARG A 186 -10.90 12.38 7.56
CA ARG A 186 -11.29 12.66 8.94
C ARG A 186 -10.63 13.98 9.32
N THR A 187 -11.33 15.08 9.06
CA THR A 187 -11.32 16.19 10.01
C THR A 187 -11.85 15.63 11.33
N LEU A 188 -10.95 15.33 12.25
CA LEU A 188 -11.29 15.27 13.66
C LEU A 188 -11.35 16.72 14.15
N ILE A 189 -12.57 17.22 14.28
CA ILE A 189 -12.94 18.21 15.30
C ILE A 189 -14.01 17.53 16.15
#